data_AF-A0A2L2L868-F1
#
_entry.id   AF-A0A2L2L868-F1
#
_cell.length_a   1.000
_cell.length_b   1.000
_cell.length_c   1.000
_cell.angle_alpha   90.00
_cell.angle_beta   90.00
_cell.angle_gamma   90.00
#
_symmetry.space_group_name_H-M   'P 1'
#
loop_
_entity.id
_entity.type
_entity.pdbx_description
1 polymer ?
#
loop_
_entity_poly.entity_id
_entity_poly.type
_entity_poly.pdbx_seq_one_letter_code
_entity_poly.pdbx_strand_id
1 'polypeptide(L)' 'MTDLKTKESLLKSLRAAADRKLTAEELYKQRVSFIMGSLSDSSTVTRAQVTKALADIEGRKSA' A
#
# COMPACT_ATOMS: atom_id res chain seq x y z
N MET A 1 -8.70 -31.50 -16.84
CA MET A 1 -8.05 -30.70 -15.79
C MET A 1 -6.69 -30.29 -16.34
N THR A 2 -6.36 -29.01 -16.33
CA THR A 2 -5.10 -28.50 -16.89
C THR A 2 -3.95 -28.89 -15.97
N ASP A 3 -2.99 -29.68 -16.46
CA ASP A 3 -1.73 -29.96 -15.75
C ASP A 3 -0.91 -28.66 -15.65
N LEU A 4 -1.04 -27.98 -14.52
CA LEU A 4 -0.26 -26.79 -14.24
C LEU A 4 1.20 -27.20 -14.03
N LYS A 5 2.11 -26.73 -14.89
CA LYS A 5 3.58 -26.90 -14.75
C LYS A 5 4.17 -26.05 -13.61
N THR A 6 3.42 -25.85 -12.52
CA THR A 6 3.77 -24.96 -11.43
C THR A 6 3.67 -25.74 -10.12
N LYS A 7 4.63 -25.51 -9.22
CA LYS A 7 4.63 -26.15 -7.89
C LYS A 7 3.35 -25.76 -7.14
N GLU A 8 2.60 -26.75 -6.66
CA GLU A 8 1.34 -26.52 -5.94
C GLU A 8 1.55 -25.62 -4.70
N SER A 9 2.67 -25.80 -4.00
CA SER A 9 3.05 -24.96 -2.86
C SER A 9 3.22 -23.49 -3.22
N LEU A 10 3.76 -23.19 -4.40
CA LEU A 10 3.88 -21.83 -4.91
C LEU A 10 2.48 -21.24 -5.19
N LEU A 11 1.60 -21.99 -5.86
CA LEU A 11 0.24 -21.53 -6.15
C LEU A 11 -0.55 -21.26 -4.86
N LYS A 12 -0.45 -22.15 -3.88
CA LYS A 12 -1.07 -21.97 -2.56
C LYS A 12 -0.56 -20.70 -1.86
N SER A 13 0.74 -20.45 -1.93
CA SER A 13 1.37 -19.28 -1.30
C SER A 13 0.95 -17.99 -1.98
N LEU A 14 0.94 -17.96 -3.32
CA LEU A 14 0.48 -16.81 -4.09
C LEU A 14 -0.99 -16.50 -3.82
N ARG A 15 -1.84 -17.53 -3.74
CA ARG A 15 -3.26 -17.35 -3.42
C ARG A 15 -3.46 -16.79 -2.02
N ALA A 16 -2.78 -17.35 -1.02
CA ALA A 16 -2.82 -16.84 0.34
C ALA A 16 -2.33 -15.37 0.43
N ALA A 17 -1.29 -15.02 -0.31
CA ALA A 17 -0.78 -13.65 -0.37
C ALA A 17 -1.76 -12.69 -1.06
N ALA A 18 -2.44 -13.13 -2.13
CA ALA A 18 -3.42 -12.33 -2.86
C ALA A 18 -4.70 -12.09 -2.05
N ASP A 19 -5.13 -13.09 -1.27
CA ASP A 19 -6.32 -13.00 -0.42
C ASP A 19 -6.05 -12.26 0.91
N ARG A 20 -4.78 -12.03 1.24
CA ARG A 20 -4.38 -11.31 2.45
C ARG A 20 -4.90 -9.87 2.43
N LYS A 21 -5.67 -9.51 3.45
CA LYS A 21 -6.08 -8.13 3.69
C LYS A 21 -4.90 -7.33 4.23
N LEU A 22 -4.74 -6.11 3.72
CA LEU A 22 -3.78 -5.15 4.24
C LEU A 22 -4.19 -4.69 5.63
N THR A 23 -3.21 -4.51 6.51
CA THR A 23 -3.44 -3.91 7.82
C THR A 23 -3.71 -2.40 7.68
N ALA A 24 -4.21 -1.78 8.75
CA ALA A 24 -4.45 -0.33 8.76
C ALA A 24 -3.17 0.50 8.51
N GLU A 25 -2.02 0.03 8.99
CA GLU A 25 -0.72 0.67 8.75
C GLU A 25 -0.23 0.50 7.31
N GLU A 26 -0.44 -0.69 6.73
CA GLU A 26 -0.07 -0.95 5.33
C GLU A 26 -0.93 -0.13 4.38
N LEU A 27 -2.24 -0.05 4.63
CA LEU A 27 -3.15 0.82 3.89
C LEU A 27 -2.72 2.29 3.99
N TYR A 28 -2.35 2.73 5.19
CA TYR A 28 -1.86 4.09 5.40
C TYR A 28 -0.60 4.38 4.57
N LYS A 29 0.41 3.49 4.63
CA LYS A 29 1.64 3.60 3.83
C LYS A 29 1.35 3.59 2.33
N GLN A 30 0.42 2.76 1.88
CA GLN A 30 0.00 2.70 0.49
C GLN A 30 -0.65 4.01 0.03
N ARG A 31 -1.53 4.61 0.84
CA ARG A 31 -2.14 5.92 0.56
C ARG A 31 -1.09 7.01 0.42
N VAL A 32 -0.14 7.07 1.36
CA VAL A 32 0.97 8.04 1.28
C VAL A 32 1.77 7.84 -0.01
N SER A 33 2.11 6.60 -0.36
CA SER A 33 2.86 6.32 -1.60
C SER A 33 2.07 6.62 -2.87
N PHE A 34 0.76 6.38 -2.88
CA PHE A 34 -0.12 6.74 -3.98
C PHE A 34 -0.14 8.25 -4.19
N ILE A 35 -0.34 9.03 -3.12
CA ILE A 35 -0.32 10.49 -3.19
C ILE A 35 1.03 10.97 -3.72
N MET A 36 2.14 10.50 -3.15
CA MET A 36 3.49 10.88 -3.58
C MET A 36 3.74 10.55 -5.06
N GLY A 37 3.27 9.41 -5.55
CA GLY A 37 3.42 9.01 -6.96
C GLY A 37 2.49 9.76 -7.93
N SER A 38 1.45 10.43 -7.42
CA SER A 38 0.53 11.25 -8.22
C SER A 38 0.96 12.72 -8.32
N LEU A 39 1.96 13.14 -7.53
CA LEU A 39 2.50 14.49 -7.59
C LEU A 39 3.27 14.68 -8.89
N SER A 40 3.24 15.90 -9.44
CA SER A 40 4.09 16.26 -10.57
C SER A 40 5.57 16.24 -10.18
N ASP A 41 6.44 16.04 -11.16
CA ASP A 41 7.90 16.11 -10.95
C ASP A 41 8.37 17.48 -10.43
N SER A 42 7.59 18.53 -10.67
CA SER A 42 7.82 19.88 -10.17
C SER A 42 7.35 20.12 -8.73
N SER A 43 6.67 19.14 -8.12
CA SER A 43 6.14 19.27 -6.77
C SER A 43 7.25 19.33 -5.73
N THR A 44 7.16 20.30 -4.83
CA THR A 44 8.05 20.43 -3.66
C THR A 44 7.48 19.73 -2.42
N VAL A 45 6.33 19.07 -2.56
CA VAL A 45 5.65 18.40 -1.45
C VAL A 45 6.44 17.17 -1.01
N THR A 46 6.76 17.12 0.28
CA THR A 46 7.51 16.04 0.90
C THR A 46 6.60 14.95 1.45
N ARG A 47 7.14 13.74 1.60
CA ARG A 47 6.45 12.62 2.25
C ARG A 47 6.00 12.96 3.68
N ALA A 48 6.78 13.76 4.41
CA ALA A 48 6.44 14.20 5.77
C ALA A 48 5.19 15.10 5.77
N GLN A 49 5.10 16.04 4.83
CA GLN A 49 3.93 16.91 4.67
C GLN A 49 2.68 16.10 4.31
N VAL A 50 2.78 15.14 3.38
CA VAL A 50 1.66 14.25 3.03
C VAL A 50 1.22 13.42 4.23
N THR A 51 2.17 12.85 4.97
CA THR A 51 1.87 12.04 6.17
C THR A 51 1.15 12.88 7.22
N LYS A 52 1.62 14.10 7.48
CA LYS A 52 0.98 15.01 8.43
C LYS A 52 -0.46 15.36 7.99
N ALA A 53 -0.62 15.81 6.75
CA ALA A 53 -1.92 16.19 6.23
C ALA A 53 -2.92 15.02 6.22
N LEU A 54 -2.45 13.81 5.88
CA LEU A 54 -3.30 12.62 5.89
C LEU A 54 -3.71 12.22 7.31
N ALA A 55 -2.81 12.31 8.28
CA ALA A 55 -3.15 12.07 9.69
C ALA A 55 -4.21 13.07 10.19
N ASP A 56 -4.06 14.35 9.86
CA ASP A 56 -5.00 15.41 10.26
C ASP A 56 -6.41 15.17 9.68
N ILE A 57 -6.51 14.78 8.40
CA ILE A 57 -7.79 14.46 7.73
C ILE A 57 -8.45 13.22 8.34
N GLU A 58 -7.66 12.21 8.68
CA GLU A 58 -8.16 10.96 9.27
C GLU A 58 -8.43 11.07 10.78
N GLY A 59 -8.23 12.24 11.40
CA GLY A 59 -8.39 12.43 12.84
C GLY A 59 -7.40 11.63 13.68
N ARG A 60 -6.28 11.18 13.09
CA ARG A 60 -5.18 10.57 13.83
C ARG A 60 -4.35 11.69 14.44
N LYS A 61 -3.94 11.54 15.70
CA LYS A 61 -2.97 12.48 16.29
C LYS A 61 -1.70 12.45 15.42
N SER A 62 -1.38 13.56 14.78
CA SER A 62 -0.07 13.78 14.19
C SER A 62 0.98 13.56 15.29
N ALA A 63 1.84 12.57 15.13
CA ALA A 63 2.97 12.34 16.03
C ALA A 63 4.01 13.47 15.87
#